data_AF-A0AAJ0H829-F1
#
_entry.id   AF-A0AAJ0H829-F1
#
_cell.length_a   1.000
_cell.length_b   1.000
_cell.length_c   1.000
_cell.angle_alpha   90.00
_cell.angle_beta   90.00
_cell.angle_gamma   90.00
#
_symmetry.space_group_name_H-M   'P 1'
#
loop_
_entity.id
_entity.type
_entity.pdbx_description
1 polymer ?
#
loop_
_entity_poly.entity_id
_entity_poly.type
_entity_poly.pdbx_seq_one_letter_code
_entity_poly.pdbx_strand_id
1 'polypeptide(L)'
;MPLDQARIGENSLPSWKTWKEFPAQVTIDASLRQPTESGLRGLSQGALVYKVGATSGVTVGRFNQMKSDVRITEDKHLLQGNPEEFAYCQGGTLVGAPPHPAFGMKSDSGSVVWGVEGRAVGLLFRG
;
A
#
# COMPACT_ATOMS: atom_id res chain seq x y z
N MET A 1 15.84 31.92 13.07
CA MET A 1 16.44 31.61 11.76
C MET A 1 15.53 32.18 10.68
N PRO A 2 16.03 32.95 9.71
CA PRO A 2 15.19 33.46 8.62
C PRO A 2 14.74 32.29 7.73
N LEU A 3 13.49 32.29 7.32
CA LEU A 3 12.95 31.32 6.35
C LEU A 3 13.65 31.57 5.01
N ASP A 4 14.31 30.56 4.46
CA ASP A 4 14.93 30.63 3.14
C ASP A 4 13.83 30.76 2.07
N GLN A 5 13.66 31.96 1.51
CA GLN A 5 12.62 32.23 0.52
C GLN A 5 12.82 31.44 -0.78
N ALA A 6 14.03 30.93 -1.05
CA ALA A 6 14.28 30.07 -2.21
C ALA A 6 13.66 28.66 -2.04
N ARG A 7 13.21 28.29 -0.84
CA ARG A 7 12.55 27.00 -0.55
C ARG A 7 11.03 27.07 -0.52
N ILE A 8 10.45 28.26 -0.73
CA ILE A 8 9.00 28.37 -0.92
C ILE A 8 8.73 27.90 -2.35
N GLY A 9 8.52 26.59 -2.51
CA GLY A 9 8.01 26.06 -3.76
C GLY A 9 6.72 26.81 -4.09
N GLU A 10 6.63 27.38 -5.29
CA GLU A 10 5.38 27.93 -5.76
C GLU A 10 4.36 26.79 -5.70
N ASN A 11 3.31 26.94 -4.90
CA ASN A 11 2.19 25.99 -4.87
C ASN A 11 1.32 26.18 -6.13
N SER A 12 1.96 26.50 -7.26
CA SER A 12 1.37 26.69 -8.56
C SER A 12 1.05 25.32 -9.12
N LEU A 13 -0.20 24.92 -8.95
CA LEU A 13 -0.72 23.75 -9.64
C LEU A 13 -0.50 23.95 -11.16
N PRO A 14 -0.07 22.91 -11.90
CA PRO A 14 0.13 23.02 -13.34
C PRO A 14 -1.13 23.53 -14.03
N SER A 15 -0.96 24.43 -14.98
CA SER A 15 -2.08 25.00 -15.75
C SER A 15 -2.78 23.91 -16.57
N TRP A 16 -4.05 24.13 -16.95
CA TRP A 16 -4.79 23.24 -17.86
C TRP A 16 -4.04 22.94 -19.17
N LYS A 17 -3.27 23.90 -19.67
CA LYS A 17 -2.42 23.73 -20.86
C LYS A 17 -1.30 22.71 -20.61
N THR A 18 -0.69 22.77 -19.43
CA THR A 18 0.34 21.83 -18.98
C THR A 18 -0.21 20.41 -18.88
N TRP A 19 -1.44 20.24 -18.38
CA TRP A 19 -2.11 18.94 -18.30
C TRP A 19 -2.40 18.30 -19.67
N LYS A 20 -2.65 19.10 -20.73
CA LYS A 20 -2.90 18.58 -22.08
C LYS A 20 -1.68 17.99 -22.77
N GLU A 21 -0.49 18.40 -22.35
CA GLU A 21 0.77 17.92 -22.92
C GLU A 21 1.20 16.59 -22.31
N PHE A 22 0.59 16.19 -21.17
CA PHE A 22 0.75 14.83 -20.67
C PHE A 22 0.00 13.86 -21.59
N PRO A 23 0.64 12.77 -22.04
CA PRO A 23 -0.06 11.74 -22.79
C PRO A 23 -1.22 11.27 -21.92
N ALA A 24 -2.43 11.25 -22.50
CA ALA A 24 -3.59 10.66 -21.85
C ALA A 24 -3.17 9.25 -21.41
N GLN A 25 -2.95 9.07 -20.11
CA GLN A 25 -2.78 7.74 -19.57
C GLN A 25 -4.03 6.98 -20.00
N VAL A 26 -3.84 5.79 -20.57
CA VAL A 26 -4.96 4.92 -20.91
C VAL A 26 -5.68 4.65 -19.60
N THR A 27 -6.75 5.40 -19.35
CA THR A 27 -7.66 5.08 -18.27
C THR A 27 -8.28 3.76 -18.68
N ILE A 28 -7.98 2.73 -17.90
CA ILE A 28 -8.74 1.49 -18.00
C ILE A 28 -10.09 1.81 -17.38
N ASP A 29 -10.99 2.41 -18.18
CA ASP A 29 -12.40 2.71 -17.86
C ASP A 29 -13.25 1.42 -17.76
N ALA A 30 -12.61 0.30 -17.45
CA ALA A 30 -13.33 -0.90 -17.06
C ALA A 30 -14.00 -0.62 -15.72
N SER A 31 -15.31 -0.88 -15.65
CA SER A 31 -15.99 -0.91 -14.36
C SER A 31 -15.18 -1.79 -13.41
N LEU A 32 -14.80 -1.24 -12.26
CA LEU A 32 -14.22 -2.04 -11.19
C LEU A 32 -15.18 -3.19 -10.94
N ARG A 33 -14.69 -4.43 -11.05
CA ARG A 33 -15.51 -5.61 -10.78
C ARG A 33 -16.14 -5.42 -9.41
N GLN A 34 -17.43 -5.72 -9.30
CA GLN A 34 -18.10 -5.67 -7.99
C GLN A 34 -17.24 -6.44 -6.99
N PRO A 35 -16.96 -5.88 -5.80
CA PRO A 35 -16.24 -6.58 -4.77
C PRO A 35 -17.07 -7.80 -4.38
N THR A 36 -16.74 -8.96 -4.93
CA THR A 36 -17.14 -10.24 -4.36
C THR A 36 -16.56 -10.31 -2.95
N GLU A 37 -17.28 -10.85 -1.98
CA GLU A 37 -16.94 -10.89 -0.54
C GLU A 37 -15.55 -11.45 -0.19
N SER A 38 -14.79 -11.93 -1.18
CA SER A 38 -13.38 -12.31 -1.13
C SER A 38 -12.42 -11.11 -0.98
N GLY A 39 -12.62 -10.26 0.02
CA GLY A 39 -11.61 -9.32 0.49
C GLY A 39 -10.53 -10.03 1.32
N LEU A 40 -9.76 -9.28 2.12
CA LEU A 40 -8.78 -9.82 3.07
C LEU A 40 -9.34 -10.97 3.95
N ARG A 41 -10.63 -10.89 4.33
CA ARG A 41 -11.36 -11.91 5.11
C ARG A 41 -11.51 -13.26 4.40
N GLY A 42 -11.41 -13.29 3.07
CA GLY A 42 -11.48 -14.50 2.27
C GLY A 42 -10.14 -15.21 2.08
N LEU A 43 -9.04 -14.64 2.58
CA LEU A 43 -7.72 -15.28 2.48
C LEU A 43 -7.57 -16.36 3.55
N SER A 44 -7.23 -17.58 3.10
CA SER A 44 -6.79 -18.64 3.99
C SER A 44 -5.37 -18.37 4.50
N GLN A 45 -5.07 -18.73 5.74
CA GLN A 45 -3.71 -18.73 6.27
C GLN A 45 -2.76 -19.48 5.32
N GLY A 46 -1.59 -18.90 5.06
CA GLY A 46 -0.58 -19.42 4.14
C GLY A 46 -0.80 -19.03 2.67
N ALA A 47 -1.91 -18.38 2.31
CA ALA A 47 -2.18 -17.91 0.95
C ALA A 47 -1.10 -16.93 0.48
N LEU A 48 -0.70 -17.04 -0.78
CA LEU A 48 0.29 -16.14 -1.37
C LEU A 48 -0.32 -14.77 -1.66
N VAL A 49 0.45 -13.74 -1.34
CA VAL A 49 0.11 -12.35 -1.60
C VAL A 49 1.30 -11.63 -2.20
N TYR A 50 1.01 -10.61 -2.99
CA TYR A 50 1.99 -9.88 -3.79
C TYR A 50 1.79 -8.38 -3.58
N LYS A 51 2.87 -7.61 -3.64
CA LYS A 51 2.76 -6.15 -3.73
C LYS A 51 3.91 -5.58 -4.55
N VAL A 52 3.75 -4.32 -4.93
CA VAL A 52 4.83 -3.49 -5.49
C VAL A 52 5.00 -2.27 -4.60
N GLY A 53 6.11 -2.23 -3.87
CA GLY A 53 6.46 -1.12 -2.97
C GLY A 53 7.44 -0.15 -3.63
N ALA A 54 7.45 1.11 -3.18
CA ALA A 54 8.35 2.12 -3.70
C ALA A 54 9.83 1.82 -3.38
N THR A 55 10.10 1.11 -2.27
CA THR A 55 11.47 0.80 -1.82
C THR A 55 11.81 -0.66 -2.06
N SER A 56 10.91 -1.58 -1.72
CA SER A 56 11.21 -3.00 -1.92
C SER A 56 10.90 -3.51 -3.33
N GLY A 57 10.27 -2.73 -4.20
CA GLY A 57 9.83 -3.22 -5.50
C GLY A 57 8.82 -4.38 -5.34
N VAL A 58 8.95 -5.41 -6.17
CA VAL A 58 8.03 -6.55 -6.18
C VAL A 58 8.38 -7.54 -5.06
N THR A 59 7.46 -7.75 -4.12
CA THR A 59 7.61 -8.73 -3.04
C THR A 59 6.47 -9.74 -3.03
N VAL A 60 6.81 -11.00 -2.72
CA VAL A 60 5.86 -12.10 -2.52
C VAL A 60 5.93 -12.55 -1.05
N GLY A 61 4.78 -12.61 -0.39
CA GLY A 61 4.65 -13.05 1.00
C GLY A 61 3.53 -14.07 1.17
N ARG A 62 3.36 -14.54 2.42
CA ARG A 62 2.22 -15.37 2.80
C ARG A 62 1.35 -14.65 3.81
N PHE A 63 0.05 -14.61 3.56
CA PHE A 63 -0.92 -14.19 4.56
C PHE A 63 -0.84 -15.14 5.76
N ASN A 64 -0.85 -14.59 6.97
CA ASN A 64 -0.82 -15.41 8.18
C ASN A 64 -2.17 -15.35 8.89
N GLN A 65 -2.55 -14.19 9.40
CA GLN A 65 -3.79 -14.01 10.15
C GLN A 65 -4.26 -12.55 10.15
N MET A 66 -5.54 -12.37 10.45
CA MET A 66 -6.11 -11.08 10.82
C MET A 66 -5.75 -10.75 12.28
N LYS A 67 -5.38 -9.50 12.54
CA LYS A 67 -5.02 -8.97 13.84
C LYS A 67 -5.73 -7.65 14.06
N SER A 68 -6.53 -7.51 15.11
CA SER A 68 -7.29 -6.29 15.42
C SER A 68 -6.62 -5.39 16.46
N ASP A 69 -5.55 -5.85 17.09
CA ASP A 69 -4.81 -5.16 18.16
C ASP A 69 -3.46 -4.59 17.66
N VAL A 70 -3.45 -3.96 16.48
CA VAL A 70 -2.27 -3.22 16.03
C VAL A 70 -2.34 -1.80 16.58
N ARG A 71 -1.30 -1.43 17.34
CA ARG A 71 -1.11 -0.05 17.83
C ARG A 71 -0.06 0.64 17.00
N ILE A 72 -0.35 1.84 16.54
CA ILE A 72 0.63 2.75 15.93
C ILE A 72 1.11 3.75 16.98
N THR A 73 2.34 4.24 16.83
CA THR A 73 2.97 5.14 17.82
C THR A 73 2.17 6.42 18.03
N GLU A 74 1.45 6.84 16.99
CA GLU A 74 0.61 8.03 16.92
C GLU A 74 -0.78 7.82 17.53
N ASP A 75 -1.21 6.59 17.83
CA ASP A 75 -2.51 6.30 18.45
C ASP A 75 -2.68 6.99 19.80
N LYS A 76 -1.58 7.33 20.48
CA LYS A 76 -1.59 8.13 21.72
C LYS A 76 -2.26 9.50 21.56
N HIS A 77 -2.41 9.99 20.33
CA HIS A 77 -3.07 11.24 20.00
C HIS A 77 -4.50 11.06 19.48
N LEU A 78 -4.93 9.83 19.19
CA LEU A 78 -6.28 9.52 18.77
C LEU A 78 -7.12 9.19 19.99
N LEU A 79 -8.15 10.01 20.26
CA LEU A 79 -8.97 9.91 21.47
C LEU A 79 -9.98 8.76 21.46
N GLN A 80 -10.05 7.91 20.43
CA GLN A 80 -11.00 6.79 20.38
C GLN A 80 -10.66 5.76 19.28
N GLY A 81 -10.94 4.49 19.60
CA GLY A 81 -11.14 3.39 18.65
C GLY A 81 -9.89 2.60 18.31
N ASN A 82 -9.75 1.40 18.87
CA ASN A 82 -8.85 0.40 18.28
C ASN A 82 -9.32 0.16 16.84
N PRO A 83 -8.44 0.17 15.85
CA PRO A 83 -8.88 0.01 14.47
C PRO A 83 -9.47 -1.39 14.27
N GLU A 84 -10.58 -1.45 13.54
CA GLU A 84 -11.23 -2.72 13.21
C GLU A 84 -10.43 -3.42 12.10
N GLU A 85 -9.52 -4.29 12.53
CA GLU A 85 -8.85 -5.34 11.76
C GLU A 85 -7.72 -4.93 10.78
N PHE A 86 -6.56 -5.57 10.96
CA PHE A 86 -5.41 -5.49 10.08
C PHE A 86 -4.93 -6.88 9.64
N ALA A 87 -4.31 -6.99 8.48
CA ALA A 87 -3.65 -8.23 8.03
C ALA A 87 -2.18 -8.26 8.44
N TYR A 88 -1.71 -9.43 8.90
CA TYR A 88 -0.30 -9.72 9.05
C TYR A 88 0.18 -10.70 7.96
N CYS A 89 1.26 -10.33 7.28
CA CYS A 89 1.93 -11.18 6.30
C CYS A 89 3.31 -11.59 6.82
N GLN A 90 3.66 -12.87 6.68
CA GLN A 90 4.96 -13.39 7.08
C GLN A 90 5.87 -13.58 5.85
N GLY A 91 7.11 -13.08 5.97
CA GLY A 91 8.17 -13.25 4.97
C GLY A 91 7.96 -12.43 3.69
N GLY A 92 9.06 -12.17 2.98
CA GLY A 92 9.03 -11.49 1.68
C GLY A 92 10.14 -12.00 0.78
N THR A 93 9.86 -12.78 -0.26
CA THR A 93 10.87 -13.00 -1.30
C THR A 93 10.77 -11.86 -2.30
N LEU A 94 11.86 -11.11 -2.44
CA LEU A 94 12.03 -10.17 -3.53
C LEU A 94 12.17 -10.97 -4.82
N VAL A 95 11.36 -10.66 -5.83
CA VAL A 95 11.48 -11.34 -7.13
C VAL A 95 12.84 -10.96 -7.73
N GLY A 96 13.77 -11.93 -7.81
CA GLY A 96 15.13 -11.73 -8.32
C GLY A 96 16.19 -11.34 -7.27
N ALA A 97 15.87 -11.38 -5.97
CA ALA A 97 16.82 -11.10 -4.89
C ALA A 97 16.77 -12.19 -3.79
N PRO A 98 17.79 -12.26 -2.91
CA PRO A 98 17.79 -13.21 -1.80
C PRO A 98 16.56 -13.02 -0.88
N PRO A 99 16.17 -14.07 -0.13
CA PRO A 99 15.01 -14.03 0.75
C PRO A 99 15.10 -12.83 1.70
N HIS A 100 14.11 -11.94 1.65
CA HIS A 100 14.04 -10.81 2.56
C HIS A 100 13.13 -11.22 3.74
N PRO A 101 13.51 -10.95 5.00
CA PRO A 101 12.72 -11.38 6.15
C PRO A 101 11.35 -10.67 6.22
N ALA A 102 11.22 -9.51 5.57
CA ALA A 102 10.01 -8.69 5.62
C ALA A 102 9.30 -8.58 4.27
N PHE A 103 7.97 -8.71 4.29
CA PHE A 103 7.09 -8.53 3.13
C PHE A 103 7.15 -7.12 2.54
N GLY A 104 7.39 -6.08 3.35
CA GLY A 104 7.54 -4.69 2.92
C GLY A 104 8.54 -3.92 3.76
N MET A 105 9.03 -2.79 3.24
CA MET A 105 10.03 -1.88 3.83
C MET A 105 9.40 -0.54 4.21
N LYS A 106 10.16 0.31 4.93
CA LYS A 106 9.78 1.72 5.12
C LYS A 106 9.61 2.37 3.74
N SER A 107 8.62 3.25 3.61
CA SER A 107 8.18 3.87 2.35
C SER A 107 7.41 2.96 1.38
N ASP A 108 7.08 1.72 1.74
CA ASP A 108 6.13 0.91 0.97
C ASP A 108 4.66 1.11 1.40
N SER A 109 4.40 1.83 2.50
CA SER A 109 3.05 2.07 3.01
C SER A 109 2.16 2.70 1.93
N GLY A 110 0.93 2.20 1.79
CA GLY A 110 0.01 2.60 0.74
C GLY A 110 0.09 1.75 -0.54
N SER A 111 1.06 0.84 -0.67
CA SER A 111 1.09 -0.10 -1.78
C SER A 111 -0.10 -1.08 -1.74
N VAL A 112 -0.66 -1.38 -2.92
CA VAL A 112 -1.75 -2.34 -3.05
C VAL A 112 -1.20 -3.76 -2.90
N VAL A 113 -1.87 -4.56 -2.07
CA VAL A 113 -1.61 -5.98 -1.90
C VAL A 113 -2.62 -6.76 -2.75
N TRP A 114 -2.11 -7.71 -3.52
CA TRP A 114 -2.85 -8.55 -4.44
C TRP A 114 -2.84 -10.00 -3.97
N GLY A 115 -3.95 -10.70 -4.15
CA GLY A 115 -4.01 -12.16 -4.05
C GLY A 115 -3.55 -12.85 -5.35
N VAL A 116 -3.41 -14.17 -5.31
CA VAL A 116 -3.02 -15.00 -6.47
C VAL A 116 -3.93 -14.85 -7.69
N GLU A 117 -5.19 -14.49 -7.46
CA GLU A 117 -6.19 -14.30 -8.52
C GLU A 117 -6.11 -12.91 -9.17
N GLY A 118 -5.11 -12.09 -8.80
CA GLY A 118 -4.96 -10.71 -9.29
C GLY A 118 -6.01 -9.75 -8.72
N ARG A 119 -6.70 -10.13 -7.64
CA ARG A 119 -7.64 -9.25 -6.92
C ARG A 119 -6.92 -8.47 -5.84
N ALA A 120 -7.26 -7.21 -5.66
CA ALA A 120 -6.78 -6.42 -4.54
C ALA A 120 -7.39 -6.96 -3.25
N VAL A 121 -6.54 -7.29 -2.27
CA VAL A 121 -6.95 -7.85 -0.97
C VAL A 121 -6.77 -6.86 0.17
N GLY A 122 -5.94 -5.83 -0.03
CA GLY A 122 -5.76 -4.76 0.95
C GLY A 122 -4.67 -3.77 0.56
N LEU A 123 -4.33 -2.89 1.50
CA LEU A 123 -3.19 -1.97 1.40
C LEU A 123 -2.13 -2.36 2.41
N LEU A 124 -0.85 -2.21 2.05
CA LEU A 124 0.23 -2.35 3.01
C LEU A 124 0.23 -1.15 3.93
N PHE A 125 0.20 -1.41 5.23
CA PHE A 125 0.50 -0.44 6.25
C PHE A 125 1.72 -0.91 7.06
N ARG A 126 2.70 -0.01 7.22
CA ARG A 126 3.86 -0.23 8.08
C ARG A 126 4.09 1.02 8.93
N GLY A 127 4.09 0.83 10.25
CA GLY A 127 4.60 1.80 11.23
C GLY A 127 6.11 1.67 11.45
#